data_AF-A0A924AIN4-F1
#
_entry.id   AF-A0A924AIN4-F1
#
_cell.length_a   1.000
_cell.length_b   1.000
_cell.length_c   1.000
_cell.angle_alpha   90.00
_cell.angle_beta   90.00
_cell.angle_gamma   90.00
#
_symmetry.space_group_name_H-M   'P 1'
#
loop_
_entity.id
_entity.type
_entity.pdbx_description
1 polymer ?
#
loop_
_entity_poly.entity_id
_entity_poly.type
_entity_poly.pdbx_seq_one_letter_code
_entity_poly.pdbx_strand_id
1 'polypeptide(L)'
;MKHCTPYTKFFKIAFLFIVLTISEAGAQTKGLIVEPATGAGKVVLDPNGDGFSSATTGGFFTDDQIESEIPYSSLVFPFVEPTSDLSAGPNCSFTDFVDQGDQDPAQAYFDANGNWLFRLRMGSSRPNAKSYSILIDTDGLFGGTGPNRDPQYSSSNPGFEIEIVLATKFG
;
A
#
# COMPACT_ATOMS: atom_id res chain seq x y z
N MET A 1 -64.15 -17.17 -12.51
CA MET A 1 -63.48 -16.83 -11.23
C MET A 1 -62.05 -17.34 -11.27
N LYS A 2 -61.11 -16.47 -10.87
CA LYS A 2 -59.74 -16.73 -10.37
C LYS A 2 -58.63 -17.11 -11.36
N HIS A 3 -57.70 -16.16 -11.47
CA HIS A 3 -56.33 -16.19 -11.98
C HIS A 3 -55.49 -17.37 -11.48
N CYS A 4 -54.47 -17.77 -12.27
CA CYS A 4 -53.05 -17.61 -11.90
C CYS A 4 -52.12 -18.21 -12.98
N THR A 5 -51.30 -17.38 -13.63
CA THR A 5 -50.15 -17.81 -14.44
C THR A 5 -48.86 -17.42 -13.72
N PRO A 6 -47.96 -18.37 -13.36
CA PRO A 6 -46.72 -18.04 -12.63
C PRO A 6 -45.48 -17.88 -13.52
N TYR A 7 -45.58 -18.06 -14.84
CA TYR A 7 -44.40 -18.18 -15.72
C TYR A 7 -43.64 -16.87 -15.97
N THR A 8 -44.29 -15.71 -15.90
CA THR A 8 -43.63 -14.41 -16.13
C THR A 8 -42.71 -13.98 -15.00
N LYS A 9 -42.91 -14.48 -13.77
CA LYS A 9 -41.99 -14.24 -12.64
C LYS A 9 -40.74 -15.12 -12.72
N PHE A 10 -40.89 -16.37 -13.16
CA PHE A 10 -39.78 -17.32 -13.31
C PHE A 10 -38.77 -16.87 -14.37
N PHE A 11 -39.25 -16.36 -15.51
CA PHE A 11 -38.39 -15.85 -16.58
C PHE A 11 -37.62 -14.58 -16.18
N LYS A 12 -38.24 -13.70 -15.38
CA LYS A 12 -37.58 -12.50 -14.83
C LYS A 12 -36.49 -12.83 -13.81
N ILE A 13 -36.69 -13.87 -12.99
CA ILE A 13 -35.70 -14.33 -12.00
C ILE A 13 -34.51 -15.00 -12.70
N ALA A 14 -34.75 -15.82 -13.73
CA ALA A 14 -33.68 -16.45 -14.51
C ALA A 14 -32.84 -15.41 -15.27
N PHE A 15 -33.47 -14.39 -15.85
CA PHE A 15 -32.76 -13.28 -16.51
C PHE A 15 -31.92 -12.46 -15.53
N LEU A 16 -32.43 -12.18 -14.32
CA LEU A 16 -31.69 -11.48 -13.28
C LEU A 16 -30.46 -12.29 -12.79
N PHE A 17 -30.61 -13.60 -12.64
CA PHE A 17 -29.48 -14.49 -12.30
C PHE A 17 -28.41 -14.53 -13.38
N ILE A 18 -28.81 -14.57 -14.66
CA ILE A 18 -27.87 -14.52 -15.79
C ILE A 18 -27.12 -13.17 -15.80
N VAL A 19 -27.81 -12.04 -15.63
CA VAL A 19 -27.18 -10.70 -15.58
C VAL A 19 -26.20 -10.54 -14.42
N LEU A 20 -26.47 -11.16 -13.26
CA LEU A 20 -25.55 -11.17 -12.11
C LEU A 20 -24.32 -12.06 -12.29
N THR A 21 -24.37 -13.06 -13.17
CA THR A 21 -23.20 -13.93 -13.47
C THR A 21 -22.22 -13.34 -14.49
N ILE A 22 -22.62 -12.29 -15.23
CA ILE A 22 -21.78 -11.61 -16.24
C ILE A 22 -21.14 -10.33 -15.71
N SER A 23 -21.51 -9.87 -14.52
CA SER A 23 -20.78 -8.79 -13.86
C SER A 23 -19.52 -9.38 -13.22
N GLU A 24 -18.42 -9.37 -13.95
CA GLU A 24 -17.11 -9.33 -13.29
C GLU A 24 -17.08 -8.05 -12.47
N ALA A 25 -17.30 -8.16 -11.17
CA ALA A 25 -16.97 -7.10 -10.23
C ALA A 25 -15.44 -6.97 -10.26
N GLY A 26 -14.95 -6.13 -11.18
CA GLY A 26 -13.54 -5.81 -11.30
C GLY A 26 -13.05 -5.26 -9.98
N ALA A 27 -12.38 -6.10 -9.21
CA ALA A 27 -11.43 -5.63 -8.22
C ALA A 27 -10.44 -4.67 -8.90
N GLN A 28 -9.86 -3.79 -8.10
CA GLN A 28 -8.78 -2.88 -8.46
C GLN A 28 -7.81 -3.53 -9.48
N THR A 29 -7.62 -2.86 -10.63
CA THR A 29 -6.66 -3.27 -11.65
C THR A 29 -5.28 -3.32 -11.00
N LYS A 30 -4.68 -4.51 -10.97
CA LYS A 30 -3.39 -4.72 -10.28
C LYS A 30 -2.32 -3.83 -10.89
N GLY A 31 -1.48 -3.24 -10.04
CA GLY A 31 -0.42 -2.33 -10.47
C GLY A 31 -0.88 -0.94 -10.92
N LEU A 32 -2.17 -0.67 -11.11
CA LEU A 32 -2.63 0.65 -11.56
C LEU A 32 -2.33 1.74 -10.50
N ILE A 33 -1.73 2.84 -10.94
CA ILE A 33 -1.49 4.01 -10.09
C ILE A 33 -2.79 4.82 -9.98
N VAL A 34 -3.41 4.78 -8.79
CA VAL A 34 -4.69 5.44 -8.53
C VAL A 34 -4.56 6.89 -8.07
N GLU A 35 -3.41 7.27 -7.51
CA GLU A 35 -3.09 8.62 -7.07
C GLU A 35 -1.68 8.98 -7.57
N PRO A 36 -1.54 9.42 -8.84
CA PRO A 36 -0.23 9.70 -9.43
C PRO A 36 0.43 10.92 -8.80
N ALA A 37 1.76 10.88 -8.71
CA ALA A 37 2.53 12.06 -8.30
C ALA A 37 2.37 13.22 -9.29
N THR A 38 2.58 14.44 -8.79
CA THR A 38 2.55 15.66 -9.59
C THR A 38 3.96 16.20 -9.81
N GLY A 39 4.14 17.03 -10.84
CA GLY A 39 5.43 17.65 -11.15
C GLY A 39 6.51 16.62 -11.48
N ALA A 40 7.73 16.86 -10.97
CA ALA A 40 8.90 16.01 -11.23
C ALA A 40 8.77 14.59 -10.66
N GLY A 41 7.94 14.38 -9.63
CA GLY A 41 7.76 13.06 -9.02
C GLY A 41 7.07 12.04 -9.93
N LYS A 42 6.33 12.49 -10.95
CA LYS A 42 5.63 11.59 -11.87
C LYS A 42 6.60 10.66 -12.59
N VAL A 43 7.66 11.21 -13.18
CA VAL A 43 8.67 10.41 -13.92
C VAL A 43 9.58 9.59 -13.00
N VAL A 44 9.52 9.82 -11.70
CA VAL A 44 10.28 9.06 -10.69
C VAL A 44 9.49 7.84 -10.20
N LEU A 45 8.18 8.00 -9.99
CA LEU A 45 7.29 6.94 -9.50
C LEU A 45 6.58 6.14 -10.60
N ASP A 46 6.62 6.63 -11.85
CA ASP A 46 6.14 5.99 -13.08
C ASP A 46 7.17 6.25 -14.21
N PRO A 47 8.37 5.64 -14.16
CA PRO A 47 9.45 5.89 -15.12
C PRO A 47 9.11 5.63 -16.59
N ASN A 48 8.29 4.63 -16.89
CA ASN A 48 7.87 4.25 -18.24
C ASN A 48 6.65 5.05 -18.72
N GLY A 49 5.93 5.72 -17.81
CA GLY A 49 4.81 6.60 -18.10
C GLY A 49 3.52 5.88 -18.50
N ASP A 50 3.41 4.58 -18.23
CA ASP A 50 2.25 3.77 -18.60
C ASP A 50 1.11 3.83 -17.57
N GLY A 51 1.36 4.45 -16.41
CA GLY A 51 0.39 4.62 -15.34
C GLY A 51 0.27 3.42 -14.41
N PHE A 52 1.20 2.47 -14.47
CA PHE A 52 1.30 1.33 -13.58
C PHE A 52 2.59 1.40 -12.76
N SER A 53 2.56 0.85 -11.54
CA SER A 53 3.77 0.62 -10.73
C SER A 53 4.44 -0.73 -11.02
N SER A 54 3.78 -1.57 -11.82
CA SER A 54 4.34 -2.79 -12.40
C SER A 54 5.09 -2.48 -13.68
N ALA A 55 6.09 -3.29 -14.03
CA ALA A 55 6.92 -3.11 -15.21
C ALA A 55 6.15 -3.15 -16.55
N THR A 56 4.89 -3.60 -16.54
CA THR A 56 3.99 -3.58 -17.70
C THR A 56 2.58 -3.21 -17.28
N THR A 57 1.75 -2.78 -18.24
CA THR A 57 0.30 -2.56 -18.08
C THR A 57 -0.50 -3.83 -17.77
N GLY A 58 0.14 -5.00 -17.69
CA GLY A 58 -0.48 -6.24 -17.23
C GLY A 58 -0.78 -6.24 -15.73
N GLY A 59 -0.07 -5.43 -14.94
CA GLY A 59 -0.17 -5.47 -13.48
C GLY A 59 0.67 -6.57 -12.84
N PHE A 60 0.51 -6.73 -11.53
CA PHE A 60 1.15 -7.79 -10.73
C PHE A 60 0.38 -9.12 -10.84
N PHE A 61 1.08 -10.24 -11.01
CA PHE A 61 0.50 -11.58 -11.08
C PHE A 61 1.12 -12.55 -10.09
N THR A 62 2.44 -12.74 -10.17
CA THR A 62 3.16 -13.78 -9.45
C THR A 62 3.83 -13.22 -8.20
N ASP A 63 4.53 -12.11 -8.36
CA ASP A 63 5.39 -11.53 -7.36
C ASP A 63 5.53 -10.03 -7.68
N ASP A 64 4.98 -9.20 -6.81
CA ASP A 64 4.91 -7.76 -7.04
C ASP A 64 6.22 -7.02 -6.70
N GLN A 65 7.26 -7.71 -6.26
CA GLN A 65 8.62 -7.18 -6.16
C GLN A 65 9.35 -7.39 -7.48
N ILE A 66 9.31 -8.62 -8.02
CA ILE A 66 9.95 -8.98 -9.29
C ILE A 66 9.29 -8.26 -10.46
N GLU A 67 7.96 -8.14 -10.42
CA GLU A 67 7.18 -7.51 -11.48
C GLU A 67 7.06 -5.99 -11.30
N SER A 68 7.66 -5.41 -10.24
CA SER A 68 7.69 -3.96 -10.05
C SER A 68 8.58 -3.29 -11.09
N GLU A 69 8.16 -2.12 -11.56
CA GLU A 69 8.98 -1.31 -12.44
C GLU A 69 10.25 -0.79 -11.74
N ILE A 70 10.12 -0.47 -10.46
CA ILE A 70 11.20 0.05 -9.63
C ILE A 70 11.71 -1.08 -8.75
N PRO A 71 13.02 -1.39 -8.74
CA PRO A 71 13.57 -2.53 -8.01
C PRO A 71 13.74 -2.21 -6.53
N TYR A 72 12.62 -2.13 -5.80
CA TYR A 72 12.61 -1.93 -4.36
C TYR A 72 13.29 -3.09 -3.61
N SER A 73 13.93 -2.74 -2.50
CA SER A 73 14.51 -3.70 -1.55
C SER A 73 13.83 -3.54 -0.20
N SER A 74 13.42 -4.66 0.41
CA SER A 74 12.77 -4.64 1.72
C SER A 74 13.68 -4.05 2.79
N LEU A 75 13.12 -3.24 3.66
CA LEU A 75 13.81 -2.85 4.89
C LEU A 75 13.99 -4.10 5.76
N VAL A 76 15.03 -4.15 6.58
CA VAL A 76 15.29 -5.33 7.42
C VAL A 76 14.26 -5.39 8.54
N PHE A 77 13.35 -6.35 8.48
CA PHE A 77 12.41 -6.64 9.55
C PHE A 77 12.86 -7.85 10.38
N PRO A 78 12.70 -7.80 11.71
CA PRO A 78 13.09 -8.93 12.56
C PRO A 78 12.16 -10.14 12.41
N PHE A 79 10.91 -9.92 11.98
CA PHE A 79 9.87 -10.94 11.82
C PHE A 79 8.88 -10.53 10.72
N VAL A 80 8.04 -11.48 10.26
CA VAL A 80 6.89 -11.21 9.38
C VAL A 80 5.92 -10.26 10.08
N GLU A 81 5.40 -9.28 9.35
CA GLU A 81 4.49 -8.27 9.92
C GLU A 81 3.17 -8.92 10.37
N PRO A 82 2.80 -8.81 11.66
CA PRO A 82 1.47 -9.19 12.11
C PRO A 82 0.42 -8.30 11.44
N THR A 83 -0.72 -8.90 11.07
CA THR A 83 -1.87 -8.10 10.59
C THR A 83 -2.85 -7.88 11.73
N SER A 84 -3.71 -6.86 11.62
CA SER A 84 -4.79 -6.61 12.58
C SER A 84 -4.31 -6.28 14.01
N ASP A 85 -3.12 -5.71 14.16
CA ASP A 85 -2.50 -5.39 15.46
C ASP A 85 -2.53 -3.88 15.78
N LEU A 86 -3.26 -3.11 14.97
CA LEU A 86 -3.46 -1.68 15.20
C LEU A 86 -4.13 -1.40 16.55
N SER A 87 -3.57 -0.43 17.28
CA SER A 87 -4.20 0.12 18.48
C SER A 87 -5.50 0.88 18.18
N ALA A 88 -5.59 1.48 17.00
CA ALA A 88 -6.75 2.21 16.51
C ALA A 88 -6.88 2.09 14.99
N GLY A 89 -8.12 1.97 14.51
CA GLY A 89 -8.43 1.85 13.09
C GLY A 89 -8.95 0.46 12.71
N PRO A 90 -9.41 0.30 11.45
CA PRO A 90 -9.90 -0.98 10.94
C PRO A 90 -8.75 -1.92 10.58
N ASN A 91 -8.90 -3.20 10.92
CA ASN A 91 -8.02 -4.29 10.55
C ASN A 91 -7.92 -4.48 9.02
N CYS A 92 -6.74 -4.90 8.56
CA CYS A 92 -6.38 -5.16 7.17
C CYS A 92 -6.74 -4.00 6.24
N SER A 93 -6.41 -2.77 6.67
CA SER A 93 -6.87 -1.54 6.02
C SER A 93 -5.74 -0.56 5.72
N PHE A 94 -6.08 0.71 5.48
CA PHE A 94 -5.19 1.76 4.97
C PHE A 94 -4.11 2.26 5.94
N THR A 95 -4.12 1.81 7.19
CA THR A 95 -3.08 2.07 8.19
C THR A 95 -2.45 0.78 8.72
N ASP A 96 -2.94 -0.38 8.27
CA ASP A 96 -2.46 -1.69 8.69
C ASP A 96 -1.41 -2.15 7.68
N PHE A 97 -0.16 -2.28 8.14
CA PHE A 97 0.87 -2.86 7.30
C PHE A 97 0.57 -4.35 7.10
N VAL A 98 0.85 -4.83 5.91
CA VAL A 98 0.71 -6.24 5.58
C VAL A 98 1.98 -6.70 4.91
N ASP A 99 2.19 -8.01 4.87
CA ASP A 99 3.37 -8.68 4.34
C ASP A 99 2.89 -9.89 3.52
N GLN A 100 3.61 -10.25 2.46
CA GLN A 100 3.32 -11.46 1.68
C GLN A 100 3.94 -12.74 2.27
N GLY A 101 4.56 -12.64 3.44
CA GLY A 101 5.22 -13.71 4.19
C GLY A 101 6.74 -13.72 4.05
N ASP A 102 7.33 -12.66 3.49
CA ASP A 102 8.75 -12.52 3.17
C ASP A 102 9.42 -11.30 3.83
N GLN A 103 8.79 -10.71 4.86
CA GLN A 103 9.32 -9.56 5.60
C GLN A 103 9.39 -8.29 4.74
N ASP A 104 8.33 -8.01 3.98
CA ASP A 104 8.30 -6.88 3.04
C ASP A 104 7.24 -5.77 3.26
N PRO A 105 6.77 -5.48 4.49
CA PRO A 105 5.75 -4.45 4.71
C PRO A 105 6.23 -3.04 4.32
N ALA A 106 7.54 -2.79 4.34
CA ALA A 106 8.15 -1.57 3.83
C ALA A 106 9.43 -1.85 3.04
N GLN A 107 9.62 -1.11 1.97
CA GLN A 107 10.74 -1.26 1.05
C GLN A 107 11.26 0.11 0.64
N ALA A 108 12.52 0.17 0.22
CA ALA A 108 13.15 1.39 -0.25
C ALA A 108 13.98 1.15 -1.51
N TYR A 109 14.16 2.22 -2.29
CA TYR A 109 15.04 2.28 -3.44
C TYR A 109 15.74 3.63 -3.47
N PHE A 110 17.05 3.63 -3.69
CA PHE A 110 17.84 4.85 -3.90
C PHE A 110 18.32 4.88 -5.34
N ASP A 111 17.81 5.82 -6.13
CA ASP A 111 18.11 5.89 -7.56
C ASP A 111 19.42 6.63 -7.84
N ALA A 112 19.89 6.56 -9.09
CA ALA A 112 21.13 7.20 -9.52
C ALA A 112 21.06 8.75 -9.54
N ASN A 113 19.86 9.33 -9.47
CA ASN A 113 19.63 10.77 -9.45
C ASN A 113 19.55 11.32 -8.00
N GLY A 114 19.69 10.46 -7.00
CA GLY A 114 19.62 10.83 -5.59
C GLY A 114 18.20 10.90 -5.03
N ASN A 115 17.21 10.33 -5.72
CA ASN A 115 15.88 10.16 -5.16
C ASN A 115 15.87 8.95 -4.21
N TRP A 116 15.36 9.16 -3.01
CA TRP A 116 15.08 8.09 -2.07
C TRP A 116 13.58 7.79 -2.05
N LEU A 117 13.23 6.64 -2.59
CA LEU A 117 11.85 6.19 -2.75
C LEU A 117 11.51 5.18 -1.66
N PHE A 118 10.26 5.23 -1.21
CA PHE A 118 9.70 4.32 -0.21
C PHE A 118 8.44 3.68 -0.78
N ARG A 119 8.29 2.38 -0.55
CA ARG A 119 7.09 1.61 -0.84
C ARG A 119 6.60 0.99 0.45
N LEU A 120 5.35 1.27 0.80
CA LEU A 120 4.69 0.72 1.98
C LEU A 120 3.53 -0.18 1.53
N ARG A 121 3.47 -1.39 2.05
CA ARG A 121 2.42 -2.36 1.74
C ARG A 121 1.29 -2.23 2.76
N MET A 122 0.15 -1.73 2.32
CA MET A 122 -1.05 -1.56 3.15
C MET A 122 -2.09 -2.63 2.85
N GLY A 123 -2.88 -3.02 3.86
CA GLY A 123 -3.98 -4.00 3.67
C GLY A 123 -5.08 -3.53 2.71
N SER A 124 -5.31 -2.22 2.59
CA SER A 124 -6.18 -1.66 1.55
C SER A 124 -5.83 -0.20 1.21
N SER A 125 -6.25 0.25 0.02
CA SER A 125 -6.22 1.67 -0.33
C SER A 125 -7.54 2.34 0.07
N ARG A 126 -7.47 3.56 0.61
CA ARG A 126 -8.66 4.37 0.90
C ARG A 126 -8.45 5.85 0.54
N PRO A 127 -9.50 6.52 0.04
CA PRO A 127 -9.40 7.90 -0.41
C PRO A 127 -9.52 8.92 0.73
N ASN A 128 -9.55 8.53 2.00
CA ASN A 128 -9.56 9.48 3.13
C ASN A 128 -8.19 10.12 3.35
N ALA A 129 -8.19 11.16 4.19
CA ALA A 129 -6.96 11.74 4.72
C ALA A 129 -6.24 10.74 5.62
N LYS A 130 -4.93 10.64 5.44
CA LYS A 130 -4.03 9.71 6.13
C LYS A 130 -2.59 10.18 5.94
N SER A 131 -1.75 9.86 6.91
CA SER A 131 -0.32 10.17 6.87
C SER A 131 0.52 8.93 7.16
N TYR A 132 1.67 8.85 6.52
CA TYR A 132 2.68 7.81 6.76
C TYR A 132 4.01 8.51 7.03
N SER A 133 4.72 8.05 8.05
CA SER A 133 6.00 8.64 8.45
C SER A 133 7.12 7.61 8.32
N ILE A 134 8.26 8.05 7.79
CA ILE A 134 9.53 7.35 7.86
C ILE A 134 10.41 8.12 8.85
N LEU A 135 10.84 7.43 9.90
CA LEU A 135 11.74 7.97 10.92
C LEU A 135 13.15 7.46 10.66
N ILE A 136 14.13 8.36 10.62
CA ILE A 136 15.51 8.05 10.24
C ILE A 136 16.42 8.39 11.41
N ASP A 137 17.15 7.38 11.85
CA ASP A 137 18.35 7.49 12.68
C ASP A 137 19.55 7.66 11.72
N THR A 138 20.28 8.75 11.89
CA THR A 138 21.39 9.14 11.01
C THR A 138 22.77 8.95 11.63
N ASP A 139 22.86 8.76 12.94
CA ASP A 139 24.12 8.67 13.68
C ASP A 139 24.34 7.31 14.35
N GLY A 140 23.36 6.41 14.26
CA GLY A 140 23.41 5.06 14.79
C GLY A 140 23.24 5.00 16.31
N LEU A 141 22.79 6.09 16.92
CA LEU A 141 22.50 6.18 18.35
C LEU A 141 20.99 6.07 18.58
N PHE A 142 20.58 5.11 19.39
CA PHE A 142 19.17 4.85 19.64
C PHE A 142 18.91 4.38 21.08
N GLY A 143 17.81 4.85 21.65
CA GLY A 143 17.36 4.51 22.99
C GLY A 143 18.16 5.19 24.11
N GLY A 144 17.66 5.08 25.34
CA GLY A 144 18.22 5.78 26.51
C GLY A 144 19.31 5.01 27.26
N THR A 145 19.68 3.79 26.84
CA THR A 145 20.63 2.93 27.56
C THR A 145 21.54 2.15 26.61
N GLY A 146 22.63 1.59 27.14
CA GLY A 146 23.59 0.80 26.37
C GLY A 146 24.70 1.63 25.69
N PRO A 147 25.58 0.96 24.92
CA PRO A 147 26.73 1.60 24.28
C PRO A 147 26.35 2.56 23.15
N ASN A 148 25.22 2.32 22.48
CA ASN A 148 24.70 3.16 21.39
C ASN A 148 23.57 4.08 21.88
N ARG A 149 23.57 4.47 23.15
CA ARG A 149 22.51 5.36 23.65
C ARG A 149 22.56 6.71 22.92
N ASP A 150 21.39 7.23 22.59
CA ASP A 150 21.27 8.58 22.04
C ASP A 150 21.30 9.62 23.18
N PRO A 151 22.21 10.62 23.16
CA PRO A 151 22.20 11.73 24.10
C PRO A 151 20.95 12.63 23.99
N GLN A 152 20.24 12.61 22.87
CA GLN A 152 18.98 13.33 22.62
C GLN A 152 17.73 12.50 22.94
N TYR A 153 17.90 11.27 23.45
CA TYR A 153 16.80 10.39 23.83
C TYR A 153 15.74 11.09 24.71
N SER A 154 14.47 10.86 24.38
CA SER A 154 13.33 11.18 25.23
C SER A 154 12.27 10.07 25.15
N SER A 155 11.27 10.12 26.05
CA SER A 155 10.13 9.20 25.98
C SER A 155 9.29 9.33 24.70
N SER A 156 9.41 10.46 23.99
CA SER A 156 8.63 10.77 22.78
C SER A 156 9.43 10.61 21.49
N ASN A 157 10.76 10.66 21.57
CA ASN A 157 11.66 10.40 20.46
C ASN A 157 12.83 9.53 20.97
N PRO A 158 12.88 8.24 20.59
CA PRO A 158 13.92 7.33 21.05
C PRO A 158 15.28 7.56 20.40
N GLY A 159 15.38 8.36 19.35
CA GLY A 159 16.65 8.72 18.69
C GLY A 159 16.54 8.75 17.18
N PHE A 160 15.54 9.47 16.68
CA PHE A 160 15.40 9.78 15.26
C PHE A 160 15.68 11.27 15.02
N GLU A 161 16.45 11.62 14.00
CA GLU A 161 16.79 13.01 13.68
C GLU A 161 15.88 13.58 12.59
N ILE A 162 15.37 12.71 11.71
CA ILE A 162 14.59 13.11 10.54
C ILE A 162 13.29 12.32 10.50
N GLU A 163 12.19 13.05 10.28
CA GLU A 163 10.89 12.48 9.92
C GLU A 163 10.55 12.92 8.50
N ILE A 164 10.29 11.96 7.62
CA ILE A 164 9.70 12.19 6.30
C ILE A 164 8.22 11.80 6.38
N VAL A 165 7.33 12.78 6.18
CA VAL A 165 5.88 12.55 6.23
C VAL A 165 5.27 12.63 4.83
N LEU A 166 4.61 11.55 4.41
CA LEU A 166 3.61 11.61 3.34
C LEU A 166 2.24 11.86 3.96
N ALA A 167 1.72 13.07 3.84
CA ALA A 167 0.37 13.43 4.26
C ALA A 167 -0.54 13.58 3.03
N THR A 168 -1.60 12.76 2.96
CA THR A 168 -2.56 12.82 1.85
C THR A 168 -3.84 13.53 2.27
N LYS A 169 -4.35 14.40 1.41
CA LYS A 169 -5.66 15.08 1.57
C LYS A 169 -5.80 15.92 2.84
N PHE A 170 -4.69 16.49 3.30
CA PHE A 170 -4.66 17.58 4.26
C PHE A 170 -4.56 18.90 3.47
N GLY A 171 -5.52 19.81 3.68
CA GLY A 171 -5.62 21.10 3.00
C GLY A 171 -6.76 21.95 3.56
#